data_AF-A0A5B7TTG2-F1
#
_entry.id   AF-A0A5B7TTG2-F1
#
_cell.length_a   1.000
_cell.length_b   1.000
_cell.length_c   1.000
_cell.angle_alpha   90.00
_cell.angle_beta   90.00
_cell.angle_gamma   90.00
#
_symmetry.space_group_name_H-M   'P 1'
#
loop_
_entity.id
_entity.type
_entity.pdbx_description
1 polymer ?
#
loop_
_entity_poly.entity_id
_entity_poly.type
_entity_poly.pdbx_seq_one_letter_code
_entity_poly.pdbx_strand_id
1 'polypeptide(L)'
;MKTQKALDKLIQADKDHKVMSAFAGVVYNDSVDMKINVIGAMHTSGWLKNRIKPFWTEYNHGTNEWIEKSINRAIANDFDDYAVSALLNCKIQSIIETIKKIGLTFISSRYYDDYKKGKVNVLTFAQKIDKHSSKVISKVIEFGWINETEEIVDVAVMRAMIFETNYELKENQVYGKNYSTYYRRATLPFGNWNLANSEPFELKEEWDIFNNLNSDIKSELIFIE
;
A
#
# COMPACT_ATOMS: atom_id res chain seq x y z
N MET A 1 28.60 5.88 -3.71
CA MET A 1 27.26 5.52 -3.20
C MET A 1 27.00 4.03 -3.44
N LYS A 2 26.16 3.36 -2.63
CA LYS A 2 25.89 1.92 -2.86
C LYS A 2 25.03 1.74 -4.11
N THR A 3 24.15 2.70 -4.42
CA THR A 3 23.38 2.82 -5.67
C THR A 3 24.26 2.63 -6.92
N GLN A 4 25.31 3.45 -7.08
CA GLN A 4 26.20 3.36 -8.25
C GLN A 4 26.85 1.98 -8.36
N LYS A 5 27.41 1.46 -7.25
CA LYS A 5 28.04 0.14 -7.24
C LYS A 5 27.07 -0.99 -7.59
N ALA A 6 25.80 -0.87 -7.19
CA ALA A 6 24.76 -1.83 -7.53
C ALA A 6 24.35 -1.72 -9.00
N LEU A 7 24.24 -0.51 -9.53
CA LEU A 7 24.01 -0.24 -10.95
C LEU A 7 25.10 -0.85 -11.82
N ASP A 8 26.37 -0.58 -11.52
CA ASP A 8 27.52 -1.09 -12.30
C ASP A 8 27.49 -2.63 -12.38
N LYS A 9 27.17 -3.30 -11.25
CA LYS A 9 27.03 -4.76 -11.19
C LYS A 9 25.89 -5.28 -12.06
N LEU A 10 24.74 -4.60 -12.07
CA LEU A 10 23.61 -5.02 -12.88
C LEU A 10 23.86 -4.78 -14.37
N ILE A 11 24.54 -3.68 -14.74
CA ILE A 11 25.00 -3.42 -16.11
C ILE A 11 25.93 -4.55 -16.58
N GLN A 12 26.93 -4.91 -15.77
CA GLN A 12 27.84 -6.00 -16.11
C GLN A 12 27.15 -7.36 -16.24
N ALA A 13 26.11 -7.60 -15.45
CA ALA A 13 25.35 -8.85 -15.46
C ALA A 13 24.26 -8.91 -16.54
N ASP A 14 23.92 -7.77 -17.16
CA ASP A 14 22.85 -7.59 -18.14
C ASP A 14 21.50 -8.20 -17.71
N LYS A 15 21.09 -7.91 -16.46
CA LYS A 15 19.89 -8.47 -15.83
C LYS A 15 19.13 -7.42 -15.03
N ASP A 16 17.85 -7.69 -14.78
CA ASP A 16 16.95 -6.83 -13.99
C ASP A 16 16.88 -5.38 -14.53
N HIS A 17 16.67 -5.22 -15.84
CA HIS A 17 16.69 -3.91 -16.52
C HIS A 17 15.77 -2.85 -15.88
N LYS A 18 14.64 -3.28 -15.28
CA LYS A 18 13.76 -2.40 -14.50
C LYS A 18 14.49 -1.75 -13.32
N VAL A 19 15.21 -2.56 -12.55
CA VAL A 19 16.00 -2.10 -11.39
C VAL A 19 17.20 -1.28 -11.85
N MET A 20 17.85 -1.67 -12.95
CA MET A 20 18.92 -0.88 -13.57
C MET A 20 18.46 0.54 -13.93
N SER A 21 17.33 0.64 -14.64
CA SER A 21 16.76 1.94 -15.05
C SER A 21 16.41 2.81 -13.84
N ALA A 22 15.80 2.21 -12.80
CA ALA A 22 15.48 2.94 -11.57
C ALA A 22 16.74 3.46 -10.85
N PHE A 23 17.81 2.64 -10.78
CA PHE A 23 19.08 3.10 -10.20
C PHE A 23 19.74 4.22 -11.00
N ALA A 24 19.73 4.12 -12.34
CA ALA A 24 20.23 5.18 -13.20
C ALA A 24 19.46 6.50 -12.96
N GLY A 25 18.15 6.42 -12.73
CA GLY A 25 17.31 7.55 -12.33
C GLY A 25 17.80 8.24 -11.05
N VAL A 26 18.14 7.47 -10.01
CA VAL A 26 18.71 8.02 -8.76
C VAL A 26 20.09 8.63 -8.98
N VAL A 27 20.96 8.00 -9.77
CA VAL A 27 22.30 8.53 -10.10
C VAL A 27 22.20 9.85 -10.84
N TYR A 28 21.24 9.96 -11.77
CA TYR A 28 21.00 11.19 -12.52
C TYR A 28 20.33 12.28 -11.67
N ASN A 29 19.36 11.90 -10.84
CA ASN A 29 18.61 12.82 -9.98
C ASN A 29 18.27 12.14 -8.64
N ASP A 30 18.96 12.53 -7.56
CA ASP A 30 18.86 11.94 -6.22
C ASP A 30 17.59 12.38 -5.43
N SER A 31 16.44 12.34 -6.09
CA SER A 31 15.14 12.69 -5.49
C SER A 31 14.48 11.51 -4.79
N VAL A 32 13.59 11.79 -3.83
CA VAL A 32 12.77 10.77 -3.15
C VAL A 32 11.94 9.97 -4.14
N ASP A 33 11.42 10.60 -5.19
CA ASP A 33 10.63 9.92 -6.22
C ASP A 33 11.44 8.86 -6.99
N MET A 34 12.71 9.15 -7.28
CA MET A 34 13.61 8.17 -7.90
C MET A 34 13.98 7.06 -6.93
N LYS A 35 14.16 7.36 -5.64
CA LYS A 35 14.42 6.35 -4.60
C LYS A 35 13.23 5.40 -4.42
N ILE A 36 11.99 5.94 -4.44
CA ILE A 36 10.74 5.17 -4.47
C ILE A 36 10.73 4.23 -5.67
N ASN A 37 11.10 4.71 -6.87
CA ASN A 37 11.19 3.87 -8.06
C ASN A 37 12.17 2.71 -7.89
N VAL A 38 13.32 2.93 -7.23
CA VAL A 38 14.29 1.86 -6.98
C VAL A 38 13.71 0.78 -6.08
N ILE A 39 13.16 1.15 -4.92
CA ILE A 39 12.60 0.18 -3.98
C ILE A 39 11.39 -0.54 -4.59
N GLY A 40 10.51 0.19 -5.26
CA GLY A 40 9.39 -0.38 -5.99
C GLY A 40 9.85 -1.37 -7.07
N ALA A 41 10.81 -0.98 -7.91
CA ALA A 41 11.38 -1.86 -8.94
C ALA A 41 11.96 -3.14 -8.33
N MET A 42 12.74 -3.04 -7.24
CA MET A 42 13.28 -4.22 -6.55
C MET A 42 12.19 -5.20 -6.09
N HIS A 43 11.13 -4.69 -5.44
CA HIS A 43 10.01 -5.52 -5.03
C HIS A 43 9.30 -6.16 -6.24
N THR A 44 9.01 -5.39 -7.29
CA THR A 44 8.36 -5.92 -8.51
C THR A 44 9.22 -6.92 -9.28
N SER A 45 10.55 -6.81 -9.17
CA SER A 45 11.52 -7.75 -9.73
C SER A 45 11.78 -8.96 -8.82
N GLY A 46 11.03 -9.11 -7.72
CA GLY A 46 11.13 -10.26 -6.84
C GLY A 46 12.44 -10.31 -6.04
N TRP A 47 13.04 -9.16 -5.73
CA TRP A 47 14.21 -9.13 -4.84
C TRP A 47 13.78 -9.44 -3.40
N LEU A 48 14.56 -10.29 -2.73
CA LEU A 48 14.31 -10.64 -1.33
C LEU A 48 14.62 -9.49 -0.37
N LYS A 49 13.93 -9.45 0.77
CA LYS A 49 14.09 -8.44 1.84
C LYS A 49 15.54 -8.18 2.23
N ASN A 50 16.37 -9.22 2.37
CA ASN A 50 17.79 -9.09 2.71
C ASN A 50 18.61 -8.35 1.63
N ARG A 51 18.23 -8.46 0.35
CA ARG A 51 18.86 -7.76 -0.77
C ARG A 51 18.43 -6.29 -0.86
N ILE A 52 17.20 -5.98 -0.47
CA ILE A 52 16.62 -4.63 -0.51
C ILE A 52 17.06 -3.79 0.71
N LYS A 53 17.14 -4.41 1.90
CA LYS A 53 17.45 -3.76 3.18
C LYS A 53 18.61 -2.75 3.17
N PRO A 54 19.75 -2.99 2.47
CA PRO A 54 20.85 -2.03 2.42
C PRO A 54 20.46 -0.66 1.84
N PHE A 55 19.46 -0.61 0.96
CA PHE A 55 18.96 0.60 0.31
C PHE A 55 17.89 1.31 1.14
N TRP A 56 17.16 0.59 2.01
CA TRP A 56 16.22 1.23 2.93
C TRP A 56 16.92 2.25 3.83
N THR A 57 18.06 1.88 4.40
CA THR A 57 18.87 2.80 5.22
C THR A 57 19.48 3.93 4.38
N GLU A 58 19.94 3.65 3.16
CA GLU A 58 20.53 4.69 2.29
C GLU A 58 19.49 5.72 1.84
N TYR A 59 18.22 5.30 1.68
CA TYR A 59 17.16 6.13 1.13
C TYR A 59 16.16 6.65 2.17
N ASN A 60 16.39 6.41 3.47
CA ASN A 60 15.47 6.76 4.55
C ASN A 60 14.04 6.23 4.28
N HIS A 61 13.95 4.96 3.87
CA HIS A 61 12.68 4.27 3.63
C HIS A 61 11.79 4.29 4.87
N GLY A 62 10.50 4.50 4.66
CA GLY A 62 9.50 4.53 5.74
C GLY A 62 9.41 5.85 6.51
N THR A 63 10.13 6.90 6.11
CA THR A 63 9.91 8.26 6.63
C THR A 63 8.56 8.82 6.18
N ASN A 64 8.03 9.81 6.90
CA ASN A 64 6.74 10.43 6.56
C ASN A 64 6.73 11.02 5.15
N GLU A 65 7.83 11.64 4.69
CA GLU A 65 7.94 12.14 3.31
C GLU A 65 7.86 11.00 2.28
N TRP A 66 8.55 9.88 2.54
CA TRP A 66 8.51 8.70 1.68
C TRP A 66 7.08 8.15 1.55
N ILE A 67 6.42 7.96 2.69
CA ILE A 67 5.06 7.43 2.77
C ILE A 67 4.10 8.37 2.06
N GLU A 68 4.17 9.67 2.35
CA GLU A 68 3.28 10.69 1.77
C GLU A 68 3.40 10.73 0.24
N LYS A 69 4.63 10.78 -0.29
CA LYS A 69 4.86 10.73 -1.75
C LYS A 69 4.36 9.43 -2.36
N SER A 70 4.60 8.29 -1.71
CA SER A 70 4.18 6.98 -2.22
C SER A 70 2.66 6.87 -2.27
N ILE A 71 1.94 7.27 -1.21
CA ILE A 71 0.47 7.26 -1.17
C ILE A 71 -0.10 8.19 -2.24
N ASN A 72 0.40 9.42 -2.35
CA ASN A 72 -0.10 10.39 -3.32
C ASN A 72 0.11 9.91 -4.77
N ARG A 73 1.28 9.36 -5.08
CA ARG A 73 1.56 8.77 -6.40
C ARG A 73 0.68 7.57 -6.69
N ALA A 74 0.53 6.67 -5.72
CA ALA A 74 -0.28 5.48 -5.88
C ALA A 74 -1.75 5.84 -6.14
N ILE A 75 -2.31 6.81 -5.41
CA ILE A 75 -3.69 7.25 -5.61
C ILE A 75 -3.90 8.04 -6.91
N ALA A 76 -2.90 8.83 -7.34
CA ALA A 76 -3.03 9.70 -8.52
C ALA A 76 -2.85 8.96 -9.85
N ASN A 77 -2.15 7.81 -9.87
CA ASN A 77 -1.82 7.09 -11.10
C ASN A 77 -2.12 5.60 -10.96
N ASP A 78 -3.04 5.10 -11.78
CA ASP A 78 -3.51 3.70 -11.79
C ASP A 78 -2.49 2.68 -12.31
N PHE A 79 -1.30 3.13 -12.70
CA PHE A 79 -0.22 2.29 -13.22
C PHE A 79 1.09 2.45 -12.44
N ASP A 80 1.10 3.22 -11.33
CA ASP A 80 2.32 3.40 -10.52
C ASP A 80 2.49 2.25 -9.51
N ASP A 81 2.81 1.06 -10.03
CA ASP A 81 3.03 -0.14 -9.24
C ASP A 81 4.27 -0.01 -8.32
N TYR A 82 5.19 0.91 -8.64
CA TYR A 82 6.38 1.17 -7.84
C TYR A 82 6.04 1.91 -6.55
N ALA A 83 5.19 2.92 -6.63
CA ALA A 83 4.71 3.64 -5.45
C ALA A 83 3.95 2.71 -4.49
N VAL A 84 3.09 1.83 -5.03
CA VAL A 84 2.38 0.80 -4.22
C VAL A 84 3.38 -0.14 -3.55
N SER A 85 4.33 -0.68 -4.31
CA SER A 85 5.31 -1.65 -3.79
C SER A 85 6.29 -1.03 -2.79
N ALA A 86 6.59 0.27 -2.91
CA ALA A 86 7.53 0.98 -2.03
C ALA A 86 6.99 1.20 -0.60
N LEU A 87 5.68 1.00 -0.38
CA LEU A 87 5.04 1.08 0.93
C LEU A 87 5.21 -0.21 1.75
N LEU A 88 5.61 -1.32 1.12
CA LEU A 88 5.94 -2.56 1.82
C LEU A 88 7.08 -2.34 2.84
N ASN A 89 7.04 -3.09 3.93
CA ASN A 89 7.95 -3.00 5.07
C ASN A 89 7.98 -1.66 5.82
N CYS A 90 7.13 -0.69 5.47
CA CYS A 90 6.88 0.47 6.33
C CYS A 90 6.18 0.02 7.63
N LYS A 91 6.22 0.87 8.66
CA LYS A 91 5.50 0.63 9.93
C LYS A 91 4.08 1.14 9.84
N ILE A 92 3.11 0.34 10.29
CA ILE A 92 1.69 0.73 10.26
C ILE A 92 1.46 2.06 10.99
N GLN A 93 2.10 2.30 12.14
CA GLN A 93 1.94 3.55 12.88
C GLN A 93 2.30 4.78 12.03
N SER A 94 3.45 4.77 11.35
CA SER A 94 3.87 5.86 10.46
C SER A 94 2.96 6.03 9.25
N ILE A 95 2.38 4.93 8.75
CA ILE A 95 1.36 4.97 7.69
C ILE A 95 0.13 5.72 8.19
N ILE A 96 -0.40 5.35 9.36
CA ILE A 96 -1.62 5.93 9.93
C ILE A 96 -1.45 7.43 10.20
N GLU A 97 -0.35 7.84 10.82
CA GLU A 97 -0.02 9.26 11.04
C GLU A 97 -0.01 10.05 9.72
N THR A 98 0.57 9.46 8.67
CA THR A 98 0.65 10.09 7.35
C THR A 98 -0.71 10.13 6.65
N ILE A 99 -1.51 9.07 6.76
CA ILE A 99 -2.89 9.00 6.24
C ILE A 99 -3.75 10.11 6.83
N LYS A 100 -3.69 10.31 8.15
CA LYS A 100 -4.40 11.38 8.84
C LYS A 100 -4.00 12.76 8.31
N LYS A 101 -2.70 12.99 8.13
CA LYS A 101 -2.17 14.24 7.55
C LYS A 101 -2.67 14.48 6.12
N ILE A 102 -2.76 13.43 5.30
CA ILE A 102 -3.29 13.50 3.93
C ILE A 102 -4.83 13.68 3.93
N GLY A 103 -5.50 13.35 5.03
CA GLY A 103 -6.94 13.48 5.17
C GLY A 103 -7.72 12.35 4.50
N LEU A 104 -7.15 11.13 4.46
CA LEU A 104 -7.91 9.97 3.98
C LEU A 104 -8.85 9.47 5.07
N THR A 105 -10.08 9.14 4.68
CA THR A 105 -11.13 8.65 5.57
C THR A 105 -11.03 7.14 5.71
N PHE A 106 -11.11 6.64 6.93
CA PHE A 106 -11.23 5.22 7.26
C PHE A 106 -12.59 4.68 6.78
N ILE A 107 -12.56 3.51 6.14
CA ILE A 107 -13.72 2.86 5.51
C ILE A 107 -14.10 1.57 6.22
N SER A 108 -13.12 0.71 6.48
CA SER A 108 -13.37 -0.61 7.08
C SER A 108 -12.08 -1.17 7.65
N SER A 109 -12.21 -1.99 8.69
CA SER A 109 -11.14 -2.85 9.15
C SER A 109 -11.51 -4.32 8.99
N ARG A 110 -10.52 -5.16 8.69
CA ARG A 110 -10.74 -6.62 8.62
C ARG A 110 -9.47 -7.39 8.93
N TYR A 111 -9.56 -8.71 8.96
CA TYR A 111 -8.40 -9.58 8.87
C TYR A 111 -8.57 -10.66 7.80
N TYR A 112 -7.46 -11.28 7.41
CA TYR A 112 -7.46 -12.54 6.69
C TYR A 112 -6.29 -13.41 7.17
N ASP A 113 -6.41 -14.73 6.99
CA ASP A 113 -5.36 -15.67 7.31
C ASP A 113 -4.45 -15.92 6.10
N ASP A 114 -3.17 -15.59 6.24
CA ASP A 114 -2.12 -15.93 5.28
C ASP A 114 -1.41 -17.20 5.75
N TYR A 115 -1.29 -18.20 4.88
CA TYR A 115 -0.75 -19.50 5.28
C TYR A 115 0.71 -19.43 5.79
N LYS A 116 1.50 -18.44 5.34
CA LYS A 116 2.91 -18.28 5.75
C LYS A 116 3.06 -17.32 6.92
N LYS A 117 2.26 -16.26 6.94
CA LYS A 117 2.42 -15.13 7.87
C LYS A 117 1.47 -15.18 9.06
N GLY A 118 0.46 -16.05 9.02
CA GLY A 118 -0.63 -16.06 9.98
C GLY A 118 -1.63 -14.94 9.71
N LYS A 119 -2.20 -14.38 10.77
CA LYS A 119 -3.24 -13.36 10.69
C LYS A 119 -2.68 -12.04 10.18
N VAL A 120 -3.25 -11.52 9.09
CA VAL A 120 -2.95 -10.19 8.54
C VAL A 120 -4.15 -9.28 8.81
N ASN A 121 -3.92 -8.22 9.57
CA ASN A 121 -4.90 -7.16 9.80
C ASN A 121 -4.88 -6.18 8.63
N VAL A 122 -6.03 -5.68 8.21
CA VAL A 122 -6.16 -4.77 7.07
C VAL A 122 -7.01 -3.56 7.48
N LEU A 123 -6.54 -2.37 7.12
CA LEU A 123 -7.30 -1.13 7.18
C LEU A 123 -7.49 -0.58 5.78
N THR A 124 -8.72 -0.18 5.48
CA THR A 124 -9.13 0.38 4.20
C THR A 124 -9.45 1.86 4.37
N PHE A 125 -8.96 2.69 3.46
CA PHE A 125 -9.13 4.13 3.46
C PHE A 125 -9.55 4.65 2.09
N ALA A 126 -10.21 5.80 2.04
CA ALA A 126 -10.58 6.48 0.79
C ALA A 126 -10.27 7.98 0.84
N GLN A 127 -9.95 8.58 -0.31
CA GLN A 127 -9.73 10.04 -0.38
C GLN A 127 -11.03 10.84 -0.33
N LYS A 128 -12.11 10.31 -0.90
CA LYS A 128 -13.41 10.98 -0.95
C LYS A 128 -14.54 9.97 -0.89
N ILE A 129 -15.48 10.22 0.02
CA ILE A 129 -16.74 9.50 0.11
C ILE A 129 -17.82 10.49 -0.31
N ASP A 130 -18.48 10.21 -1.43
CA ASP A 130 -19.61 11.00 -1.87
C ASP A 130 -20.83 10.59 -1.05
N LYS A 131 -21.31 11.49 -0.18
CA LYS A 131 -22.47 11.25 0.70
C LYS A 131 -23.77 10.99 -0.07
N HIS A 132 -23.80 11.30 -1.38
CA HIS A 132 -24.95 11.02 -2.25
C HIS A 132 -24.80 9.69 -3.02
N SER A 133 -23.64 9.04 -2.94
CA SER A 133 -23.35 7.76 -3.58
C SER A 133 -23.14 6.68 -2.53
N SER A 134 -24.17 5.87 -2.31
CA SER A 134 -24.07 4.66 -1.47
C SER A 134 -23.54 3.45 -2.24
N LYS A 135 -23.03 3.61 -3.47
CA LYS A 135 -22.60 2.49 -4.32
C LYS A 135 -21.14 2.51 -4.73
N VAL A 136 -20.50 3.67 -4.66
CA VAL A 136 -19.13 3.83 -5.18
C VAL A 136 -18.30 4.61 -4.18
N ILE A 137 -17.18 4.02 -3.78
CA ILE A 137 -16.15 4.68 -2.99
C ILE A 137 -14.92 4.85 -3.88
N SER A 138 -14.47 6.10 -4.07
CA SER A 138 -13.37 6.41 -4.97
C SER A 138 -12.02 6.46 -4.25
N LYS A 139 -10.95 6.14 -4.99
CA LYS A 139 -9.55 6.26 -4.56
C LYS A 139 -9.29 5.57 -3.24
N VAL A 140 -9.48 4.26 -3.26
CA VAL A 140 -9.37 3.41 -2.08
C VAL A 140 -7.97 2.83 -1.99
N ILE A 141 -7.42 2.79 -0.78
CA ILE A 141 -6.14 2.19 -0.46
C ILE A 141 -6.29 1.30 0.78
N GLU A 142 -5.61 0.16 0.77
CA GLU A 142 -5.62 -0.81 1.85
C GLU A 142 -4.21 -1.09 2.32
N PHE A 143 -4.06 -1.24 3.63
CA PHE A 143 -2.79 -1.58 4.27
C PHE A 143 -2.98 -2.82 5.14
N GLY A 144 -2.32 -3.90 4.74
CA GLY A 144 -2.25 -5.14 5.50
C GLY A 144 -0.95 -5.27 6.27
N TRP A 145 -1.01 -5.56 7.58
CA TRP A 145 0.15 -5.74 8.44
C TRP A 145 0.03 -6.95 9.37
N ILE A 146 1.17 -7.43 9.82
CA ILE A 146 1.30 -8.49 10.83
C ILE A 146 1.44 -7.81 12.19
N ASN A 147 0.58 -8.15 13.16
CA ASN A 147 0.53 -7.45 14.45
C ASN A 147 1.84 -7.53 15.24
N GLU A 148 2.53 -8.67 15.20
CA GLU A 148 3.77 -8.92 15.93
C GLU A 148 4.95 -8.07 15.43
N THR A 149 4.95 -7.75 14.13
CA THR A 149 6.06 -7.00 13.51
C THR A 149 5.70 -5.55 13.21
N GLU A 150 4.41 -5.23 13.19
CA GLU A 150 3.86 -3.94 12.78
C GLU A 150 4.29 -3.50 11.37
N GLU A 151 4.82 -4.42 10.56
CA GLU A 151 5.28 -4.15 9.21
C GLU A 151 4.15 -4.36 8.21
N ILE A 152 4.03 -3.41 7.27
CA ILE A 152 3.17 -3.57 6.10
C ILE A 152 3.69 -4.73 5.23
N VAL A 153 2.83 -5.71 5.01
CA VAL A 153 3.12 -6.91 4.20
C VAL A 153 2.23 -7.03 2.97
N ASP A 154 1.22 -6.18 2.88
CA ASP A 154 0.23 -6.12 1.81
C ASP A 154 -0.25 -4.67 1.64
N VAL A 155 -0.27 -4.19 0.41
CA VAL A 155 -0.81 -2.88 0.05
C VAL A 155 -1.66 -3.06 -1.19
N ALA A 156 -2.91 -2.61 -1.13
CA ALA A 156 -3.78 -2.58 -2.30
C ALA A 156 -4.22 -1.16 -2.60
N VAL A 157 -4.33 -0.80 -3.88
CA VAL A 157 -4.84 0.49 -4.34
C VAL A 157 -5.81 0.26 -5.48
N MET A 158 -6.92 0.96 -5.45
CA MET A 158 -7.97 0.84 -6.45
C MET A 158 -8.55 2.21 -6.77
N ARG A 159 -8.87 2.43 -8.05
CA ARG A 159 -9.49 3.68 -8.49
C ARG A 159 -10.86 3.86 -7.85
N ALA A 160 -11.61 2.78 -7.73
CA ALA A 160 -12.90 2.76 -7.05
C ALA A 160 -13.26 1.36 -6.57
N MET A 161 -13.95 1.31 -5.45
CA MET A 161 -14.70 0.16 -4.94
C MET A 161 -16.17 0.36 -5.30
N ILE A 162 -16.76 -0.59 -6.01
CA ILE A 162 -18.13 -0.55 -6.52
C ILE A 162 -18.94 -1.65 -5.82
N PHE A 163 -19.98 -1.26 -5.11
CA PHE A 163 -20.88 -2.18 -4.41
C PHE A 163 -21.98 -2.67 -5.36
N GLU A 164 -22.29 -3.97 -5.27
CA GLU A 164 -23.35 -4.60 -6.08
C GLU A 164 -24.71 -3.98 -5.76
N THR A 165 -24.96 -3.74 -4.48
CA THR A 165 -26.09 -2.98 -3.93
C THR A 165 -25.59 -1.68 -3.31
N ASN A 166 -26.42 -1.02 -2.50
CA ASN A 166 -25.91 0.04 -1.63
C ASN A 166 -25.07 -0.60 -0.52
N TYR A 167 -23.96 0.04 -0.16
CA TYR A 167 -23.21 -0.33 1.03
C TYR A 167 -23.99 0.04 2.30
N GLU A 168 -23.75 -0.70 3.36
CA GLU A 168 -24.30 -0.42 4.68
C GLU A 168 -23.26 0.35 5.49
N LEU A 169 -23.72 1.37 6.23
CA LEU A 169 -22.89 2.14 7.15
C LEU A 169 -23.29 1.81 8.58
N LYS A 170 -22.41 1.17 9.33
CA LYS A 170 -22.62 0.81 10.73
C LYS A 170 -21.34 1.11 11.52
N GLU A 171 -21.49 1.79 12.66
CA GLU A 171 -20.36 2.16 13.53
C GLU A 171 -19.21 2.83 12.77
N ASN A 172 -19.53 3.71 11.81
CA ASN A 172 -18.59 4.42 10.94
C ASN A 172 -17.74 3.50 10.04
N GLN A 173 -18.22 2.28 9.76
CA GLN A 173 -17.62 1.33 8.83
C GLN A 173 -18.58 0.92 7.72
N VAL A 174 -18.01 0.66 6.56
CA VAL A 174 -18.71 0.28 5.34
C VAL A 174 -18.72 -1.23 5.17
N TYR A 175 -19.90 -1.79 4.91
CA TYR A 175 -20.11 -3.21 4.67
C TYR A 175 -20.85 -3.46 3.35
N GLY A 176 -20.68 -4.67 2.82
CA GLY A 176 -21.39 -5.14 1.65
C GLY A 176 -20.51 -5.70 0.54
N LYS A 177 -21.16 -6.35 -0.41
CA LYS A 177 -20.52 -7.02 -1.55
C LYS A 177 -20.10 -6.02 -2.61
N ASN A 178 -18.85 -6.10 -3.03
CA ASN A 178 -18.21 -5.14 -3.91
C ASN A 178 -17.17 -5.80 -4.84
N TYR A 179 -16.73 -5.05 -5.84
CA TYR A 179 -15.51 -5.32 -6.58
C TYR A 179 -14.74 -4.01 -6.76
N SER A 180 -13.44 -4.11 -7.03
CA SER A 180 -12.56 -2.96 -7.21
C SER A 180 -12.14 -2.79 -8.66
N THR A 181 -12.04 -1.55 -9.13
CA THR A 181 -11.57 -1.21 -10.49
C THR A 181 -10.15 -0.68 -10.46
N TYR A 182 -9.38 -0.96 -11.52
CA TYR A 182 -7.94 -0.65 -11.60
C TYR A 182 -7.19 -1.09 -10.35
N TYR A 183 -7.45 -2.34 -9.97
CA TYR A 183 -6.97 -2.93 -8.74
C TYR A 183 -5.50 -3.27 -8.86
N ARG A 184 -4.69 -2.68 -7.98
CA ARG A 184 -3.27 -2.99 -7.83
C ARG A 184 -3.01 -3.51 -6.44
N ARG A 185 -2.15 -4.51 -6.31
CA ARG A 185 -1.75 -5.06 -5.02
C ARG A 185 -0.29 -5.44 -5.02
N ALA A 186 0.45 -5.04 -3.99
CA ALA A 186 1.80 -5.49 -3.71
C ALA A 186 1.82 -6.31 -2.41
N THR A 187 2.43 -7.49 -2.40
CA THR A 187 2.55 -8.33 -1.19
C THR A 187 3.94 -8.94 -1.04
N LEU A 188 4.34 -9.15 0.22
CA LEU A 188 5.55 -9.92 0.55
C LEU A 188 5.26 -11.44 0.55
N PRO A 189 6.26 -12.32 0.35
CA PRO A 189 7.63 -11.99 -0.06
C PRO A 189 7.69 -11.55 -1.54
N PHE A 190 6.77 -12.02 -2.38
CA PHE A 190 6.67 -11.65 -3.79
C PHE A 190 5.21 -11.63 -4.21
N GLY A 191 4.83 -10.58 -4.90
CA GLY A 191 3.47 -10.42 -5.39
C GLY A 191 3.26 -8.99 -5.86
N ASN A 192 3.03 -8.82 -7.15
CA ASN A 192 2.49 -7.59 -7.69
C ASN A 192 1.45 -7.96 -8.74
N TRP A 193 0.22 -7.53 -8.53
CA TRP A 193 -0.89 -7.77 -9.43
C TRP A 193 -1.51 -6.45 -9.83
N ASN A 194 -1.84 -6.34 -11.11
CA ASN A 194 -2.64 -5.26 -11.65
C ASN A 194 -3.77 -5.89 -12.47
N LEU A 195 -5.01 -5.57 -12.11
CA LEU A 195 -6.21 -6.09 -12.73
C LEU A 195 -7.12 -4.92 -13.10
N ALA A 196 -7.75 -5.01 -14.27
CA ALA A 196 -8.79 -4.05 -14.65
C ALA A 196 -9.93 -4.04 -13.62
N ASN A 197 -10.33 -5.22 -13.15
CA ASN A 197 -11.27 -5.41 -12.06
C ASN A 197 -10.74 -6.51 -11.11
N SER A 198 -10.94 -6.35 -9.81
CA SER A 198 -10.75 -7.44 -8.86
C SER A 198 -11.87 -8.48 -8.99
N GLU A 199 -11.63 -9.67 -8.44
CA GLU A 199 -12.72 -10.57 -8.11
C GLU A 199 -13.69 -9.90 -7.12
N PRO A 200 -14.99 -10.25 -7.16
CA PRO A 200 -15.95 -9.81 -6.15
C PRO A 200 -15.55 -10.28 -4.75
N PHE A 201 -15.76 -9.42 -3.78
CA PHE A 201 -15.46 -9.64 -2.36
C PHE A 201 -16.55 -8.98 -1.50
N GLU A 202 -16.67 -9.37 -0.24
CA GLU A 202 -17.68 -8.81 0.67
C GLU A 202 -17.01 -8.29 1.93
N LEU A 203 -17.27 -7.02 2.27
CA LEU A 203 -16.89 -6.48 3.57
C LEU A 203 -17.93 -6.92 4.60
N LYS A 204 -17.54 -7.81 5.49
CA LYS A 204 -18.42 -8.43 6.50
C LYS A 204 -18.08 -7.99 7.91
N GLU A 205 -19.10 -7.85 8.75
CA GLU A 205 -18.97 -7.51 10.17
C GLU A 205 -18.17 -8.57 10.95
N GLU A 206 -18.32 -9.84 10.60
CA GLU A 206 -17.62 -10.96 11.28
C GLU A 206 -16.09 -10.93 11.15
N TRP A 207 -15.55 -10.15 10.21
CA TRP A 207 -14.12 -9.98 10.02
C TRP A 207 -13.59 -8.71 10.65
N ASP A 208 -14.47 -7.88 11.20
CA ASP A 208 -14.10 -6.60 11.78
C ASP A 208 -13.11 -6.79 12.94
N ILE A 209 -12.04 -6.01 12.91
CA ILE A 209 -11.01 -5.99 13.94
C ILE A 209 -10.98 -4.65 14.68
N PHE A 210 -11.88 -3.72 14.38
CA PHE A 210 -11.82 -2.34 14.85
C PHE A 210 -11.70 -2.30 16.36
N ASN A 211 -12.55 -3.05 17.07
CA ASN A 211 -12.52 -3.13 18.53
C ASN A 211 -11.20 -3.69 19.10
N ASN A 212 -10.47 -4.49 18.34
CA ASN A 212 -9.18 -5.08 18.71
C ASN A 212 -7.96 -4.23 18.30
N LEU A 213 -8.15 -3.12 17.58
CA LEU A 213 -7.06 -2.22 17.21
C LEU A 213 -6.48 -1.53 18.46
N ASN A 214 -5.17 -1.27 18.42
CA ASN A 214 -4.48 -0.43 19.39
C ASN A 214 -5.16 0.95 19.48
N SER A 215 -5.31 1.49 20.69
CA SER A 215 -5.85 2.83 20.95
C SER A 215 -5.14 3.92 20.15
N ASP A 216 -3.83 3.79 19.95
CA ASP A 216 -3.00 4.77 19.24
C ASP A 216 -3.30 4.79 17.75
N ILE A 217 -3.68 3.65 17.17
CA ILE A 217 -4.15 3.60 15.78
C ILE A 217 -5.54 4.23 15.71
N LYS A 218 -6.45 3.84 16.62
CA LYS A 218 -7.84 4.32 16.63
C LYS A 218 -7.95 5.84 16.73
N SER A 219 -7.14 6.47 17.57
CA SER A 219 -7.15 7.92 17.81
C SER A 219 -6.72 8.76 16.59
N GLU A 220 -6.05 8.12 15.63
CA GLU A 220 -5.56 8.76 14.42
C GLU A 220 -6.49 8.55 13.21
N LEU A 221 -7.53 7.72 13.33
CA LEU A 221 -8.46 7.46 12.23
C LEU A 221 -9.44 8.63 12.04
N ILE A 222 -9.62 9.03 10.78
CA ILE A 222 -10.66 9.98 10.36
C ILE A 222 -11.87 9.16 9.92
N PHE A 223 -12.99 9.25 10.63
CA PHE A 223 -14.19 8.46 10.33
C PHE A 223 -15.03 9.09 9.22
N ILE A 224 -15.78 8.25 8.52
CA ILE A 224 -16.88 8.69 7.66
C ILE A 224 -17.94 9.40 8.52
N GLU A 225 -18.37 10.57 8.06
CA GLU A 225 -19.42 11.40 8.67
C GLU A 225 -20.81 11.11 8.10
#